data_AF-A0A924DZH9-F1
#
_entry.id   AF-A0A924DZH9-F1
#
_cell.length_a   1.000
_cell.length_b   1.000
_cell.length_c   1.000
_cell.angle_alpha   90.00
_cell.angle_beta   90.00
_cell.angle_gamma   90.00
#
_symmetry.space_group_name_H-M   'P 1'
#
loop_
_entity.id
_entity.type
_entity.pdbx_description
1 polymer ?
#
loop_
_entity_poly.entity_id
_entity_poly.type
_entity_poly.pdbx_seq_one_letter_code
_entity_poly.pdbx_strand_id
1 'polypeptide(L)'
;MMFRRREATPRTSATIGPDPAVVAAQAEIDHLISEQRRLEDQLARAADDLRAAWADADELRAVITDLQCEQRTHATAVQAHQADIQVGIDQVGGVAARMLTRLGGGLGIVDQTLANLDMASQRTTASTQALTALQSGSATYGEVNQAIVSIKAIAAQTKMLALNAAIEAARAGEHGRGFSIVAEEVGKLAKDTAGATATISRMMVALQAASDEALQTLSTNVTEMDSGAELAFQVGMVLNALAEDFGVLVADIGQLDAALP
;
A
#
# COMPACT_ATOMS: atom_id res chain seq x y z
N MET A 1 -130.65 -43.28 2.25
CA MET A 1 -131.88 -43.02 1.47
C MET A 1 -131.55 -43.16 0.00
N MET A 2 -132.25 -44.05 -0.70
CA MET A 2 -132.20 -44.20 -2.15
C MET A 2 -132.67 -42.93 -2.86
N PHE A 3 -132.13 -42.60 -4.03
CA PHE A 3 -132.93 -42.44 -5.26
C PHE A 3 -132.04 -42.41 -6.51
N ARG A 4 -132.35 -43.32 -7.44
CA ARG A 4 -131.86 -43.31 -8.83
C ARG A 4 -132.69 -42.31 -9.65
N ARG A 5 -132.06 -41.64 -10.62
CA ARG A 5 -132.68 -41.39 -11.93
C ARG A 5 -131.61 -41.42 -13.03
N ARG A 6 -131.90 -42.20 -14.07
CA ARG A 6 -131.16 -42.35 -15.33
C ARG A 6 -131.74 -41.39 -16.36
N GLU A 7 -130.87 -40.85 -17.21
CA GLU A 7 -131.04 -40.41 -18.61
C GLU A 7 -129.61 -40.03 -19.08
N ALA A 8 -129.10 -40.22 -20.29
CA ALA A 8 -129.56 -40.77 -21.55
C ALA A 8 -128.31 -41.30 -22.32
N THR A 9 -128.48 -42.17 -23.31
CA THR A 9 -127.40 -42.64 -24.20
C THR A 9 -127.13 -41.67 -25.35
N PRO A 10 -125.85 -41.54 -25.77
CA PRO A 10 -125.52 -41.45 -27.20
C PRO A 10 -124.59 -42.60 -27.64
N ARG A 11 -124.73 -43.03 -28.90
CA ARG A 11 -123.87 -44.01 -29.58
C ARG A 11 -122.63 -43.32 -30.18
N THR A 12 -121.65 -44.16 -30.56
CA THR A 12 -120.32 -43.92 -31.21
C THR A 12 -119.18 -43.67 -30.21
N SER A 13 -117.98 -44.27 -30.31
CA SER A 13 -117.32 -45.08 -31.34
C SER A 13 -116.50 -46.21 -30.67
N ALA A 14 -116.24 -47.31 -31.38
CA ALA A 14 -115.27 -48.30 -30.96
C ALA A 14 -113.86 -47.73 -31.17
N THR A 15 -113.23 -47.24 -30.11
CA THR A 15 -111.78 -47.06 -30.09
C THR A 15 -111.13 -48.43 -29.91
N ILE A 16 -110.61 -48.98 -31.01
CA ILE A 16 -109.63 -50.06 -30.96
C ILE A 16 -108.45 -49.51 -30.15
N GLY A 17 -108.26 -50.01 -28.92
CA GLY A 17 -107.08 -49.70 -28.12
C GLY A 17 -105.83 -50.23 -28.84
N PRO A 18 -104.68 -49.56 -28.72
CA PRO A 18 -103.46 -49.97 -29.41
C PRO A 18 -103.04 -51.39 -29.02
N ASP A 19 -102.50 -52.15 -29.98
CA ASP A 19 -101.98 -53.51 -29.80
C ASP A 19 -100.90 -53.55 -28.71
N PRO A 20 -100.96 -54.44 -27.69
CA PRO A 20 -99.99 -54.50 -26.59
C PRO A 20 -98.54 -54.72 -27.05
N ALA A 21 -98.30 -55.37 -28.19
CA ALA A 21 -96.95 -55.49 -28.76
C ALA A 21 -96.43 -54.13 -29.27
N VAL A 22 -97.31 -53.29 -29.80
CA VAL A 22 -97.01 -51.93 -30.24
C VAL A 22 -96.76 -51.01 -29.05
N VAL A 23 -97.49 -51.18 -27.94
CA VAL A 23 -97.26 -50.40 -26.70
C VAL A 23 -95.91 -50.76 -26.05
N ALA A 24 -95.53 -52.04 -26.02
CA ALA A 24 -94.24 -52.47 -25.49
C ALA A 24 -93.05 -51.97 -26.35
N ALA A 25 -93.17 -52.08 -27.68
CA ALA A 25 -92.17 -51.53 -28.59
C ALA A 25 -92.07 -50.00 -28.49
N GLN A 26 -93.19 -49.29 -28.30
CA GLN A 26 -93.20 -47.85 -28.08
C GLN A 26 -92.51 -47.47 -26.77
N ALA A 27 -92.72 -48.21 -25.69
CA ALA A 27 -92.04 -47.98 -24.41
C ALA A 27 -90.53 -48.23 -24.47
N GLU A 28 -90.08 -49.23 -25.24
CA GLU A 28 -88.66 -49.50 -25.47
C GLU A 28 -88.00 -48.42 -26.34
N ILE A 29 -88.71 -47.91 -27.36
CA ILE A 29 -88.29 -46.74 -28.15
C ILE A 29 -88.20 -45.49 -27.26
N ASP A 30 -89.19 -45.23 -26.41
CA ASP A 30 -89.18 -44.08 -25.51
C ASP A 30 -88.04 -44.17 -24.48
N HIS A 31 -87.74 -45.38 -23.98
CA HIS A 31 -86.58 -45.63 -23.13
C HIS A 31 -85.27 -45.34 -23.86
N LEU A 32 -85.07 -45.89 -25.06
CA LEU A 32 -83.87 -45.66 -25.88
C LEU A 32 -83.70 -44.17 -26.24
N ILE A 33 -84.78 -43.45 -26.53
CA ILE A 33 -84.75 -41.99 -26.75
C ILE A 33 -84.33 -41.26 -25.47
N SER A 34 -84.84 -41.65 -24.30
CA SER A 34 -84.46 -41.05 -23.02
C SER A 34 -82.99 -41.30 -22.68
N GLU A 35 -82.49 -42.51 -22.97
CA GLU A 35 -81.11 -42.90 -22.76
C GLU A 35 -80.17 -42.19 -23.75
N GLN A 36 -80.57 -42.07 -25.02
CA GLN A 36 -79.86 -41.29 -26.03
C GLN A 36 -79.74 -39.82 -25.62
N ARG A 37 -80.83 -39.18 -25.17
CA ARG A 37 -80.79 -37.81 -24.65
C ARG A 37 -79.87 -37.66 -23.45
N ARG A 38 -79.88 -38.64 -22.54
CA ARG A 38 -78.97 -38.67 -21.38
C ARG A 38 -77.50 -38.74 -21.82
N LEU A 39 -77.19 -39.56 -22.83
CA LEU A 39 -75.85 -39.67 -23.39
C LEU A 39 -75.43 -38.39 -24.13
N GLU A 40 -76.34 -37.75 -24.87
CA GLU A 40 -76.11 -36.45 -25.51
C GLU A 40 -75.80 -35.36 -24.47
N ASP A 41 -76.56 -35.30 -23.38
CA ASP A 41 -76.31 -34.38 -22.27
C ASP A 41 -74.96 -34.65 -21.59
N GLN A 42 -74.59 -35.91 -21.40
CA GLN A 42 -73.29 -36.30 -20.86
C GLN A 42 -72.14 -35.91 -21.80
N LEU A 43 -72.30 -36.11 -23.11
CA LEU A 43 -71.31 -35.75 -24.11
C LEU A 43 -71.14 -34.23 -24.20
N ALA A 44 -72.24 -33.47 -24.11
CA ALA A 44 -72.19 -32.00 -24.09
C ALA A 44 -71.37 -31.49 -22.89
N ARG A 45 -71.62 -32.04 -21.69
CA ARG A 45 -70.84 -31.70 -20.49
C ARG A 45 -69.37 -32.07 -20.63
N ALA A 46 -69.08 -33.28 -21.11
CA ALA A 46 -67.69 -33.70 -21.33
C ALA A 46 -66.96 -32.84 -22.37
N ALA A 47 -67.67 -32.38 -23.41
CA ALA A 47 -67.11 -31.46 -24.40
C ALA A 47 -66.82 -30.07 -23.80
N ASP A 48 -67.69 -29.56 -22.93
CA ASP A 48 -67.46 -28.29 -22.22
C ASP A 48 -66.30 -28.40 -21.22
N ASP A 49 -66.21 -29.50 -20.46
CA ASP A 49 -65.09 -29.78 -19.55
C ASP A 49 -63.76 -29.87 -20.32
N LEU A 50 -63.75 -30.55 -21.49
CA LEU A 50 -62.57 -30.64 -22.34
C LEU A 50 -62.15 -29.26 -22.88
N ARG A 51 -63.10 -28.43 -23.31
CA ARG A 51 -62.83 -27.05 -23.77
C ARG A 51 -62.21 -26.21 -22.65
N ALA A 52 -62.73 -26.31 -21.43
CA ALA A 52 -62.16 -25.62 -20.27
C ALA A 52 -60.73 -26.09 -20.00
N ALA A 53 -60.47 -27.39 -19.99
CA ALA A 53 -59.13 -27.94 -19.79
C ALA A 53 -58.12 -27.50 -20.87
N TRP A 54 -58.55 -27.37 -22.14
CA TRP A 54 -57.68 -26.83 -23.20
C TRP A 54 -57.35 -25.35 -22.99
N ALA A 55 -58.30 -24.54 -22.49
CA ALA A 55 -58.05 -23.14 -22.17
C ALA A 55 -57.04 -23.00 -21.03
N ASP A 56 -57.19 -23.80 -19.95
CA ASP A 56 -56.24 -23.84 -18.83
C ASP A 56 -54.83 -24.28 -19.29
N ALA A 57 -54.75 -25.25 -20.21
CA ALA A 57 -53.48 -25.71 -20.76
C ALA A 57 -52.78 -24.63 -21.61
N ASP A 58 -53.54 -23.83 -22.37
CA ASP A 58 -53.00 -22.69 -23.12
C ASP A 58 -52.50 -21.57 -22.20
N GLU A 59 -53.21 -21.30 -21.11
CA GLU A 59 -52.78 -20.35 -20.08
C GLU A 59 -51.49 -20.81 -19.39
N LEU A 60 -51.42 -22.07 -18.96
CA LEU A 60 -50.20 -22.66 -18.39
C LEU A 60 -49.02 -22.60 -19.36
N ARG A 61 -49.25 -22.86 -20.65
CA ARG A 61 -48.20 -22.77 -21.68
C ARG A 61 -47.67 -21.34 -21.82
N ALA A 62 -48.53 -20.33 -21.72
CA ALA A 62 -48.12 -18.93 -21.73
C ALA A 62 -47.24 -18.62 -20.52
N VAL A 63 -47.64 -19.03 -19.31
CA VAL A 63 -46.87 -18.85 -18.07
C VAL A 63 -45.48 -19.53 -18.15
N ILE A 64 -45.40 -20.76 -18.66
CA ILE A 64 -44.12 -21.47 -18.84
C ILE A 64 -43.18 -20.71 -19.78
N THR A 65 -43.72 -20.17 -20.87
CA THR A 65 -42.94 -19.41 -21.86
C THR A 65 -42.39 -18.12 -21.24
N ASP A 66 -43.19 -17.43 -20.44
CA ASP A 66 -42.79 -16.22 -19.73
C ASP A 66 -41.69 -16.53 -18.69
N LEU A 67 -41.87 -17.56 -17.88
CA LEU A 67 -40.87 -18.01 -16.90
C LEU A 67 -39.55 -18.42 -17.57
N GLN A 68 -39.60 -19.07 -18.74
CA GLN A 68 -38.39 -19.40 -19.51
C GLN A 68 -37.68 -18.15 -20.04
N CYS A 69 -38.43 -17.12 -20.43
CA CYS A 69 -37.87 -15.84 -20.84
C CYS A 69 -37.18 -15.15 -19.66
N GLU A 70 -37.84 -15.09 -18.50
CA GLU A 70 -37.28 -14.52 -17.26
C GLU A 70 -36.01 -15.25 -16.83
N GLN A 71 -36.03 -16.59 -16.80
CA GLN A 71 -34.87 -17.42 -16.46
C GLN A 71 -33.69 -17.21 -17.43
N ARG A 72 -33.95 -17.02 -18.73
CA ARG A 72 -32.88 -16.68 -19.70
C ARG A 72 -32.28 -15.32 -19.40
N THR A 73 -33.11 -14.32 -19.13
CA THR A 73 -32.64 -12.98 -18.75
C THR A 73 -31.79 -13.04 -17.49
N HIS A 74 -32.22 -13.76 -16.46
CA HIS A 74 -31.44 -13.99 -15.24
C HIS A 74 -30.11 -14.70 -15.53
N ALA A 75 -30.10 -15.75 -16.37
CA ALA A 75 -28.86 -16.44 -16.75
C ALA A 75 -27.88 -15.50 -17.46
N THR A 76 -28.34 -14.65 -18.37
CA THR A 76 -27.47 -13.65 -19.04
C THR A 76 -26.93 -12.59 -18.09
N ALA A 77 -27.74 -12.17 -17.11
CA ALA A 77 -27.30 -11.21 -16.10
C ALA A 77 -26.24 -11.81 -15.16
N VAL A 78 -26.41 -13.08 -14.73
CA VAL A 78 -25.41 -13.81 -13.94
C VAL A 78 -24.10 -13.95 -14.71
N GLN A 79 -24.16 -14.28 -16.01
CA GLN A 79 -22.96 -14.37 -16.86
C GLN A 79 -22.24 -13.02 -16.98
N ALA A 80 -22.98 -11.91 -17.15
CA ALA A 80 -22.39 -10.58 -17.21
C ALA A 80 -21.71 -10.20 -15.88
N HIS A 81 -22.39 -10.42 -14.75
CA HIS A 81 -21.80 -10.18 -13.43
C HIS A 81 -20.57 -11.05 -13.17
N GLN A 82 -20.57 -12.30 -13.63
CA GLN A 82 -19.42 -13.16 -13.47
C GLN A 82 -18.21 -12.68 -14.30
N ALA A 83 -18.44 -12.17 -15.51
CA ALA A 83 -17.40 -11.52 -16.30
C ALA A 83 -16.84 -10.26 -15.60
N ASP A 84 -17.71 -9.44 -15.00
CA ASP A 84 -17.29 -8.27 -14.23
C ASP A 84 -16.44 -8.65 -13.01
N ILE A 85 -16.82 -9.73 -12.29
CA ILE A 85 -16.03 -10.25 -11.16
C ILE A 85 -14.65 -10.71 -11.64
N GLN A 86 -14.57 -11.41 -12.78
CA GLN A 86 -13.30 -11.87 -13.34
C GLN A 86 -12.35 -10.70 -13.64
N VAL A 87 -12.86 -9.64 -14.28
CA VAL A 87 -12.08 -8.42 -14.53
C VAL A 87 -11.62 -7.79 -13.22
N GLY A 88 -12.48 -7.78 -12.19
CA GLY A 88 -12.14 -7.33 -10.85
C GLY A 88 -10.98 -8.13 -10.23
N ILE A 89 -11.04 -9.46 -10.30
CA ILE A 89 -9.99 -10.37 -9.82
C ILE A 89 -8.65 -10.08 -10.49
N ASP A 90 -8.64 -10.00 -11.83
CA ASP A 90 -7.43 -9.70 -12.60
C ASP A 90 -6.84 -8.33 -12.23
N GLN A 91 -7.71 -7.33 -12.03
CA GLN A 91 -7.29 -5.98 -11.67
C GLN A 91 -6.66 -5.93 -10.27
N VAL A 92 -7.30 -6.54 -9.27
CA VAL A 92 -6.77 -6.60 -7.90
C VAL A 92 -5.47 -7.42 -7.87
N GLY A 93 -5.43 -8.56 -8.57
CA GLY A 93 -4.24 -9.39 -8.67
C GLY A 93 -3.06 -8.64 -9.29
N GLY A 94 -3.31 -7.89 -10.36
CA GLY A 94 -2.31 -7.04 -11.00
C GLY A 94 -1.81 -5.90 -10.10
N VAL A 95 -2.69 -5.29 -9.28
CA VAL A 95 -2.29 -4.27 -8.28
C VAL A 95 -1.41 -4.90 -7.20
N ALA A 96 -1.80 -6.05 -6.65
CA ALA A 96 -1.05 -6.73 -5.61
C ALA A 96 0.35 -7.16 -6.10
N ALA A 97 0.45 -7.72 -7.31
CA ALA A 97 1.73 -8.09 -7.91
C ALA A 97 2.67 -6.87 -8.12
N ARG A 98 2.13 -5.74 -8.60
CA ARG A 98 2.92 -4.50 -8.72
C ARG A 98 3.39 -3.98 -7.36
N MET A 99 2.56 -4.11 -6.34
CA MET A 99 2.91 -3.70 -4.98
C MET A 99 4.05 -4.56 -4.42
N LEU A 100 4.00 -5.89 -4.58
CA LEU A 100 5.09 -6.79 -4.18
C LEU A 100 6.44 -6.43 -4.84
N THR A 101 6.45 -6.13 -6.14
CA THR A 101 7.66 -5.67 -6.84
C THR A 101 8.19 -4.35 -6.26
N ARG A 102 7.29 -3.40 -5.95
CA ARG A 102 7.67 -2.12 -5.33
C ARG A 102 8.20 -2.29 -3.91
N LEU A 103 7.60 -3.16 -3.12
CA LEU A 103 8.03 -3.49 -1.76
C LEU A 103 9.42 -4.16 -1.77
N GLY A 104 9.66 -5.11 -2.69
CA GLY A 104 10.98 -5.70 -2.88
C GLY A 104 12.05 -4.68 -3.26
N GLY A 105 11.73 -3.75 -4.16
CA GLY A 105 12.61 -2.62 -4.48
C GLY A 105 12.86 -1.69 -3.28
N GLY A 106 11.83 -1.41 -2.48
CA GLY A 106 11.91 -0.63 -1.25
C GLY A 106 12.82 -1.28 -0.19
N LEU A 107 12.69 -2.59 0.01
CA LEU A 107 13.57 -3.36 0.89
C LEU A 107 15.04 -3.28 0.44
N GLY A 108 15.30 -3.40 -0.87
CA GLY A 108 16.66 -3.22 -1.40
C GLY A 108 17.24 -1.80 -1.15
N ILE A 109 16.39 -0.77 -1.18
CA ILE A 109 16.81 0.60 -0.81
C ILE A 109 17.15 0.69 0.69
N VAL A 110 16.38 0.02 1.56
CA VAL A 110 16.69 -0.05 3.00
C VAL A 110 18.03 -0.73 3.24
N ASP A 111 18.29 -1.88 2.63
CA ASP A 111 19.56 -2.61 2.76
C ASP A 111 20.75 -1.75 2.33
N GLN A 112 20.62 -1.07 1.18
CA GLN A 112 21.65 -0.15 0.69
C GLN A 112 21.86 1.04 1.63
N THR A 113 20.79 1.52 2.27
CA THR A 113 20.85 2.63 3.23
C THR A 113 21.59 2.21 4.50
N LEU A 114 21.30 1.02 5.04
CA LEU A 114 22.01 0.45 6.18
C LEU A 114 23.51 0.25 5.88
N ALA A 115 23.85 -0.29 4.70
CA ALA A 115 25.24 -0.43 4.28
C ALA A 115 25.96 0.93 4.16
N ASN A 116 25.28 1.95 3.62
CA ASN A 116 25.84 3.30 3.52
C ASN A 116 26.07 3.93 4.90
N LEU A 117 25.17 3.73 5.85
CA LEU A 117 25.30 4.22 7.21
C LEU A 117 26.45 3.55 7.96
N ASP A 118 26.61 2.23 7.81
CA ASP A 118 27.75 1.49 8.39
C ASP A 118 29.09 2.00 7.82
N MET A 119 29.22 2.13 6.49
CA MET A 119 30.42 2.71 5.87
C MET A 119 30.68 4.15 6.33
N ALA A 120 29.62 4.94 6.50
CA ALA A 120 29.75 6.31 6.96
C ALA A 120 30.17 6.36 8.44
N SER A 121 29.65 5.47 9.30
CA SER A 121 30.06 5.31 10.69
C SER A 121 31.54 4.92 10.82
N GLN A 122 32.00 3.96 10.00
CA GLN A 122 33.41 3.58 9.95
C GLN A 122 34.33 4.73 9.53
N ARG A 123 33.93 5.52 8.52
CA ARG A 123 34.69 6.71 8.09
C ARG A 123 34.72 7.80 9.15
N THR A 124 33.61 8.03 9.84
CA THR A 124 33.52 8.97 10.95
C THR A 124 34.41 8.52 12.10
N THR A 125 34.40 7.24 12.45
CA THR A 125 35.28 6.65 13.47
C THR A 125 36.76 6.80 13.11
N ALA A 126 37.14 6.52 11.86
CA ALA A 126 38.52 6.73 11.40
C ALA A 126 38.93 8.21 11.45
N SER A 127 38.02 9.13 11.09
CA SER A 127 38.26 10.58 11.16
C SER A 127 38.42 11.06 12.61
N THR A 128 37.59 10.54 13.53
CA THR A 128 37.70 10.78 14.97
C THR A 128 39.05 10.29 15.47
N GLN A 129 39.47 9.07 15.14
CA GLN A 129 40.78 8.54 15.52
C GLN A 129 41.93 9.40 14.98
N ALA A 130 41.85 9.89 13.74
CA ALA A 130 42.88 10.75 13.16
C ALA A 130 42.96 12.12 13.85
N LEU A 131 41.83 12.75 14.15
CA LEU A 131 41.77 14.03 14.87
C LEU A 131 42.17 13.87 16.34
N THR A 132 41.72 12.80 16.99
CA THR A 132 42.18 12.45 18.33
C THR A 132 43.68 12.16 18.32
N ALA A 133 44.25 11.51 17.31
CA ALA A 133 45.70 11.34 17.20
C ALA A 133 46.44 12.66 16.98
N LEU A 134 45.86 13.61 16.23
CA LEU A 134 46.40 14.96 16.10
C LEU A 134 46.38 15.71 17.45
N GLN A 135 45.29 15.63 18.22
CA GLN A 135 45.17 16.26 19.54
C GLN A 135 45.98 15.56 20.64
N SER A 136 45.94 14.22 20.67
CA SER A 136 46.66 13.33 21.59
C SER A 136 48.14 13.24 21.26
N GLY A 137 48.52 13.61 20.04
CA GLY A 137 49.79 14.25 19.70
C GLY A 137 49.99 15.58 20.44
N SER A 138 49.55 15.64 21.70
CA SER A 138 49.89 16.62 22.72
C SER A 138 51.40 16.74 22.88
N ALA A 139 52.16 15.69 22.53
CA ALA A 139 53.59 15.78 22.29
C ALA A 139 53.87 16.79 21.18
N THR A 140 53.34 16.64 19.98
CA THR A 140 53.60 17.56 18.84
C THR A 140 53.07 18.97 19.08
N TYR A 141 51.81 19.15 19.52
CA TYR A 141 51.27 20.49 19.81
C TYR A 141 52.03 21.15 20.97
N GLY A 142 52.31 20.39 22.04
CA GLY A 142 53.08 20.84 23.19
C GLY A 142 54.53 21.18 22.82
N GLU A 143 55.19 20.34 22.04
CA GLU A 143 56.57 20.51 21.55
C GLU A 143 56.68 21.72 20.63
N VAL A 144 55.73 21.91 19.70
CA VAL A 144 55.69 23.09 18.84
C VAL A 144 55.47 24.35 19.67
N ASN A 145 54.53 24.32 20.63
CA ASN A 145 54.30 25.46 21.50
C ASN A 145 55.51 25.76 22.39
N GLN A 146 56.19 24.73 22.89
CA GLN A 146 57.41 24.87 23.69
C GLN A 146 58.57 25.42 22.84
N ALA A 147 58.72 24.97 21.60
CA ALA A 147 59.68 25.53 20.65
C ALA A 147 59.39 27.02 20.36
N ILE A 148 58.13 27.41 20.16
CA ILE A 148 57.73 28.81 19.99
C ILE A 148 58.10 29.64 21.21
N VAL A 149 57.86 29.13 22.43
CA VAL A 149 58.25 29.80 23.68
C VAL A 149 59.77 29.98 23.75
N SER A 150 60.54 28.94 23.43
CA SER A 150 62.01 29.01 23.40
C SER A 150 62.53 30.00 22.37
N ILE A 151 62.00 30.01 21.14
CA ILE A 151 62.41 30.96 20.09
C ILE A 151 62.07 32.39 20.51
N LYS A 152 60.91 32.61 21.13
CA LYS A 152 60.53 33.93 21.65
C LYS A 152 61.48 34.40 22.75
N ALA A 153 61.93 33.51 23.63
CA ALA A 153 62.93 33.81 24.65
C ALA A 153 64.30 34.15 24.03
N ILE A 154 64.73 33.39 23.02
CA ILE A 154 65.97 33.68 22.25
C ILE A 154 65.86 35.04 21.57
N ALA A 155 64.74 35.34 20.90
CA ALA A 155 64.52 36.63 20.25
C ALA A 155 64.56 37.80 21.26
N ALA A 156 63.99 37.63 22.45
CA ALA A 156 64.08 38.63 23.51
C ALA A 156 65.53 38.83 23.99
N GLN A 157 66.29 37.75 24.17
CA GLN A 157 67.69 37.80 24.56
C GLN A 157 68.57 38.45 23.48
N THR A 158 68.37 38.09 22.21
CA THR A 158 69.06 38.69 21.05
C THR A 158 68.74 40.18 20.94
N LYS A 159 67.49 40.59 21.20
CA LYS A 159 67.12 42.01 21.24
C LYS A 159 67.87 42.76 22.34
N MET A 160 68.02 42.16 23.52
CA MET A 160 68.81 42.75 24.62
C MET A 160 70.31 42.83 24.28
N LEU A 161 70.86 41.79 23.64
CA LEU A 161 72.26 41.80 23.17
C LEU A 161 72.49 42.88 22.11
N ALA A 162 71.58 43.01 21.15
CA ALA A 162 71.62 44.05 20.12
C ALA A 162 71.57 45.46 20.73
N LEU A 163 70.72 45.69 21.73
CA LEU A 163 70.66 46.95 22.46
C LEU A 163 71.99 47.27 23.16
N ASN A 164 72.57 46.29 23.86
CA ASN A 164 73.86 46.47 24.52
C ASN A 164 74.98 46.77 23.51
N ALA A 165 74.97 46.10 22.36
CA ALA A 165 75.92 46.35 21.27
C ALA A 165 75.75 47.75 20.67
N ALA A 166 74.50 48.22 20.50
CA ALA A 166 74.22 49.57 20.01
C ALA A 166 74.71 50.65 20.99
N ILE A 167 74.54 50.43 22.30
CA ILE A 167 75.06 51.32 23.35
C ILE A 167 76.59 51.40 23.29
N GLU A 168 77.28 50.25 23.20
CA GLU A 168 78.74 50.23 23.18
C GLU A 168 79.31 50.78 21.85
N ALA A 169 78.62 50.56 20.73
CA ALA A 169 78.95 51.18 19.44
C ALA A 169 78.82 52.70 19.49
N ALA A 170 77.79 53.24 20.14
CA ALA A 170 77.64 54.68 20.37
C ALA A 170 78.77 55.22 21.28
N ARG A 171 79.19 54.44 22.27
CA ARG A 171 80.26 54.79 23.21
C ARG A 171 81.64 54.86 22.55
N ALA A 172 81.89 54.03 21.53
CA ALA A 172 83.12 54.03 20.74
C ALA A 172 83.23 55.19 19.73
N GLY A 173 82.20 56.03 19.59
CA GLY A 173 82.21 57.21 18.71
C GLY A 173 82.40 56.84 17.23
N GLU A 174 83.31 57.53 16.54
CA GLU A 174 83.57 57.31 15.10
C GLU A 174 84.05 55.88 14.79
N HIS A 175 84.76 55.23 15.71
CA HIS A 175 85.23 53.85 15.54
C HIS A 175 84.08 52.81 15.65
N GLY A 176 82.94 53.18 16.21
CA GLY A 176 81.79 52.31 16.43
C GLY A 176 80.72 52.35 15.34
N ARG A 177 80.82 53.24 14.33
CA ARG A 177 79.75 53.45 13.33
C ARG A 177 79.33 52.16 12.59
N GLY A 178 80.30 51.33 12.19
CA GLY A 178 80.01 50.05 11.53
C GLY A 178 79.29 49.06 12.46
N PHE A 179 79.68 49.01 13.74
CA PHE A 179 79.05 48.15 14.75
C PHE A 179 77.63 48.61 15.11
N SER A 180 77.37 49.92 15.07
CA SER A 180 76.04 50.47 15.34
C SER A 180 75.01 50.00 14.30
N ILE A 181 75.40 49.97 13.02
CA ILE A 181 74.53 49.49 11.93
C ILE A 181 74.22 48.00 12.10
N VAL A 182 75.22 47.19 12.44
CA VAL A 182 75.03 45.76 12.70
C VAL A 182 74.12 45.54 13.90
N ALA A 183 74.29 46.31 14.98
CA ALA A 183 73.46 46.20 16.17
C ALA A 183 71.98 46.55 15.90
N GLU A 184 71.71 47.58 15.10
CA GLU A 184 70.34 47.90 14.66
C GLU A 184 69.72 46.77 13.83
N GLU A 185 70.46 46.20 12.87
CA GLU A 185 69.93 45.13 12.01
C GLU A 185 69.67 43.85 12.83
N VAL A 186 70.54 43.49 13.77
CA VAL A 186 70.32 42.36 14.70
C VAL A 186 69.10 42.62 15.59
N GLY A 187 68.94 43.85 16.09
CA GLY A 187 67.78 44.25 16.90
C GLY A 187 66.46 44.17 16.13
N LYS A 188 66.48 44.54 14.85
CA LYS A 188 65.36 44.40 13.93
C LYS A 188 65.02 42.93 13.67
N LEU A 189 66.00 42.09 13.34
CA LEU A 189 65.81 40.64 13.16
C LEU A 189 65.19 39.99 14.40
N ALA A 190 65.64 40.38 15.59
CA ALA A 190 65.09 39.88 16.85
C ALA A 190 63.61 40.28 17.03
N LYS A 191 63.25 41.52 16.69
CA LYS A 191 61.85 42.00 16.72
C LYS A 191 60.99 41.24 15.70
N ASP A 192 61.47 41.04 14.49
CA ASP A 192 60.76 40.34 13.43
C ASP A 192 60.55 38.86 13.79
N THR A 193 61.55 38.22 14.39
CA THR A 193 61.45 36.86 14.94
C THR A 193 60.39 36.75 16.05
N ALA A 194 60.33 37.73 16.96
CA ALA A 194 59.29 37.79 17.99
C ALA A 194 57.88 37.99 17.40
N GLY A 195 57.76 38.78 16.32
CA GLY A 195 56.50 38.95 15.59
C GLY A 195 56.05 37.68 14.87
N ALA A 196 56.99 36.98 14.23
CA ALA A 196 56.73 35.70 13.55
C ALA A 196 56.25 34.63 14.55
N THR A 197 56.96 34.45 15.67
CA THR A 197 56.57 33.49 16.72
C THR A 197 55.20 33.79 17.33
N ALA A 198 54.86 35.07 17.55
CA ALA A 198 53.53 35.45 18.01
C ALA A 198 52.42 35.10 16.99
N THR A 199 52.72 35.20 15.70
CA THR A 199 51.79 34.81 14.64
C THR A 199 51.60 33.29 14.59
N ILE A 200 52.68 32.51 14.67
CA ILE A 200 52.60 31.04 14.72
C ILE A 200 51.80 30.59 15.95
N SER A 201 52.02 31.20 17.13
CA SER A 201 51.26 30.88 18.34
C SER A 201 49.75 31.07 18.16
N ARG A 202 49.32 32.17 17.53
CA ARG A 202 47.90 32.38 17.22
C ARG A 202 47.35 31.33 16.24
N MET A 203 48.13 30.95 15.24
CA MET A 203 47.72 29.89 14.29
C MET A 203 47.55 28.55 14.99
N MET A 204 48.43 28.22 15.94
CA MET A 204 48.33 26.98 16.74
C MET A 204 47.07 26.93 17.59
N VAL A 205 46.72 28.03 18.26
CA VAL A 205 45.47 28.13 19.05
C VAL A 205 44.25 27.96 18.15
N ALA A 206 44.24 28.62 16.99
CA ALA A 206 43.13 28.48 16.03
C ALA A 206 43.01 27.04 15.50
N LEU A 207 44.13 26.37 15.23
CA LEU A 207 44.14 24.99 14.76
C LEU A 207 43.62 24.01 15.82
N GLN A 208 43.96 24.24 17.10
CA GLN A 208 43.46 23.43 18.20
C GLN A 208 41.94 23.59 18.36
N ALA A 209 41.44 24.83 18.35
CA ALA A 209 40.00 25.11 18.42
C ALA A 209 39.23 24.48 17.25
N ALA A 210 39.76 24.55 16.02
CA ALA A 210 39.17 23.92 14.85
C ALA A 210 39.14 22.37 14.96
N SER A 211 40.15 21.78 15.61
CA SER A 211 40.20 20.34 15.87
C SER A 211 39.16 19.92 16.91
N ASP A 212 38.96 20.70 17.97
CA ASP A 212 37.92 20.48 18.98
C ASP A 212 36.52 20.54 18.36
N GLU A 213 36.25 21.55 17.54
CA GLU A 213 34.97 21.72 16.84
C GLU A 213 34.70 20.57 15.86
N ALA A 214 35.73 20.11 15.13
CA ALA A 214 35.61 18.97 14.23
C ALA A 214 35.27 17.68 14.98
N LEU A 215 35.87 17.43 16.15
CA LEU A 215 35.54 16.27 16.98
C LEU A 215 34.11 16.31 17.52
N GLN A 216 33.64 17.48 17.96
CA GLN A 216 32.25 17.63 18.40
C GLN A 216 31.28 17.32 17.25
N THR A 217 31.57 17.84 16.05
CA THR A 217 30.77 17.57 14.84
C THR A 217 30.75 16.08 14.50
N LEU A 218 31.90 15.42 14.53
CA LEU A 218 31.98 13.98 14.26
C LEU A 218 31.21 13.15 15.30
N SER A 219 31.23 13.54 16.58
CA SER A 219 30.46 12.87 17.63
C SER A 219 28.95 12.98 17.37
N THR A 220 28.48 14.15 16.94
CA THR A 220 27.07 14.33 16.55
C THR A 220 26.75 13.45 15.33
N ASN A 221 27.62 13.41 14.32
CA ASN A 221 27.41 12.60 13.13
C ASN A 221 27.28 11.10 13.45
N VAL A 222 28.06 10.55 14.39
CA VAL A 222 27.89 9.16 14.84
C VAL A 222 26.50 8.93 15.42
N THR A 223 26.04 9.84 16.29
CA THR A 223 24.72 9.72 16.93
C THR A 223 23.59 9.80 15.90
N GLU A 224 23.71 10.70 14.91
CA GLU A 224 22.74 10.83 13.81
C GLU A 224 22.73 9.59 12.91
N MET A 225 23.90 8.98 12.66
CA MET A 225 24.01 7.73 11.90
C MET A 225 23.34 6.56 12.60
N ASP A 226 23.54 6.41 13.91
CA ASP A 226 22.91 5.35 14.71
C ASP A 226 21.38 5.48 14.68
N SER A 227 20.87 6.70 14.88
CA SER A 227 19.43 7.01 14.75
C SER A 227 18.91 6.74 13.34
N GLY A 228 19.67 7.12 12.31
CA GLY A 228 19.34 6.83 10.91
C GLY A 228 19.27 5.32 10.61
N ALA A 229 20.15 4.53 11.22
CA ALA A 229 20.19 3.09 11.04
C ALA A 229 18.99 2.41 11.71
N GLU A 230 18.62 2.86 12.91
CA GLU A 230 17.42 2.39 13.61
C GLU A 230 16.14 2.70 12.80
N LEU A 231 16.02 3.93 12.28
CA LEU A 231 14.87 4.30 11.44
C LEU A 231 14.80 3.48 10.16
N ALA A 232 15.94 3.28 9.48
CA ALA A 232 16.01 2.44 8.28
C ALA A 232 15.57 1.00 8.58
N PHE A 233 16.00 0.44 9.71
CA PHE A 233 15.59 -0.89 10.15
C PHE A 233 14.08 -0.98 10.40
N GLN A 234 13.49 0.01 11.09
CA GLN A 234 12.04 0.07 11.32
C GLN A 234 11.26 0.14 10.00
N VAL A 235 11.74 0.95 9.04
CA VAL A 235 11.13 1.01 7.70
C VAL A 235 11.21 -0.34 6.99
N GLY A 236 12.36 -1.03 7.08
CA GLY A 236 12.53 -2.39 6.57
C GLY A 236 11.50 -3.37 7.15
N MET A 237 11.27 -3.33 8.46
CA MET A 237 10.26 -4.18 9.11
C MET A 237 8.84 -3.92 8.57
N VAL A 238 8.45 -2.66 8.44
CA VAL A 238 7.11 -2.30 7.92
C VAL A 238 6.94 -2.73 6.47
N LEU A 239 7.96 -2.53 5.63
CA LEU A 239 7.93 -2.96 4.24
C LEU A 239 7.86 -4.48 4.10
N ASN A 240 8.55 -5.22 4.97
CA ASN A 240 8.50 -6.68 4.98
C ASN A 240 7.12 -7.19 5.41
N ALA A 241 6.52 -6.60 6.46
CA ALA A 241 5.16 -6.94 6.88
C ALA A 241 4.13 -6.67 5.77
N LEU A 242 4.25 -5.52 5.08
CA LEU A 242 3.41 -5.23 3.91
C LEU A 242 3.62 -6.25 2.79
N ALA A 243 4.86 -6.72 2.56
CA ALA A 243 5.12 -7.71 1.52
C ALA A 243 4.44 -9.04 1.85
N GLU A 244 4.40 -9.42 3.12
CA GLU A 244 3.67 -10.59 3.61
C GLU A 244 2.16 -10.43 3.41
N ASP A 245 1.58 -9.29 3.82
CA ASP A 245 0.15 -8.98 3.66
C ASP A 245 -0.29 -9.06 2.19
N PHE A 246 0.49 -8.48 1.28
CA PHE A 246 0.21 -8.55 -0.15
C PHE A 246 0.44 -9.96 -0.73
N GLY A 247 1.35 -10.75 -0.15
CA GLY A 247 1.53 -12.16 -0.49
C GLY A 247 0.30 -12.99 -0.16
N VAL A 248 -0.29 -12.77 1.01
CA VAL A 248 -1.58 -13.39 1.40
C VAL A 248 -2.69 -12.94 0.47
N LEU A 249 -2.78 -11.65 0.17
CA LEU A 249 -3.80 -11.13 -0.76
C LEU A 249 -3.72 -11.77 -2.15
N VAL A 250 -2.52 -11.99 -2.70
CA VAL A 250 -2.35 -12.71 -3.98
C VAL A 250 -2.84 -14.16 -3.87
N ALA A 251 -2.58 -14.83 -2.76
CA ALA A 251 -3.07 -16.18 -2.52
C ALA A 251 -4.60 -16.23 -2.45
N ASP A 252 -5.23 -15.29 -1.74
CA ASP A 252 -6.68 -15.16 -1.62
C ASP A 252 -7.35 -14.90 -2.98
N ILE A 253 -6.75 -14.04 -3.81
CA ILE A 253 -7.21 -13.78 -5.18
C ILE A 253 -7.14 -15.05 -6.03
N GLY A 254 -6.05 -15.83 -5.91
CA GLY A 254 -5.91 -17.09 -6.61
C GLY A 254 -6.96 -18.13 -6.20
N GLN A 255 -7.37 -18.14 -4.91
CA GLN A 255 -8.46 -19.00 -4.45
C GLN A 255 -9.82 -18.53 -4.98
N LEU A 256 -10.06 -17.23 -5.04
CA LEU A 256 -11.29 -16.65 -5.56
C LEU A 256 -11.44 -16.93 -7.06
N ASP A 257 -10.36 -16.77 -7.83
CA ASP A 257 -10.28 -17.10 -9.25
C ASP A 257 -10.61 -18.58 -9.50
N ALA A 258 -10.02 -19.48 -8.70
CA ALA A 258 -10.31 -20.91 -8.78
C ALA A 258 -11.74 -21.31 -8.35
N ALA A 259 -12.44 -20.45 -7.60
CA ALA A 259 -13.79 -20.70 -7.13
C ALA A 259 -14.87 -20.22 -8.10
N LEU A 260 -14.52 -19.44 -9.13
CA LEU A 260 -15.45 -19.02 -10.16
C LEU A 260 -15.75 -20.18 -11.13
N PRO A 261 -17.04 -20.45 -11.44
CA PRO A 261 -17.46 -21.54 -12.31
C PRO A 261 -17.14 -21.34 -13.80
#